data_AF-A0AAV6TVU9-F1
#
_entry.id   AF-A0AAV6TVU9-F1
#
_cell.length_a   1.000
_cell.length_b   1.000
_cell.length_c   1.000
_cell.angle_alpha   90.00
_cell.angle_beta   90.00
_cell.angle_gamma   90.00
#
_symmetry.space_group_name_H-M   'P 1'
#
loop_
_entity.id
_entity.type
_entity.pdbx_description
1 polymer ?
#
loop_
_entity_poly.entity_id
_entity_poly.type
_entity_poly.pdbx_seq_one_letter_code
_entity_poly.pdbx_strand_id
1 'polypeptide(L)'
;MLLGEKIAKSKLAPWQRLDALKTFFFPAFVFQMRTEQLSKGDMKVVDDFIRPLIKDTLYVDESAANEYIYGSSKMGLLGIPRLADEVDIMMIDNAFKLLSSKDIRIHELAWEDILESITTRTGLDPSPSLIEKYLNGAQGRNALIWCLLFCGSFLLASFLLGCSFFLCCVRCLLPCIHVLQCHLSGDCTCVVPSSRLPGPVFVRTKCNALV
;
A
#
# COMPACT_ATOMS: atom_id res chain seq x y z
N MET A 1 -9.35 -16.58 -8.39
CA MET A 1 -9.90 -15.36 -9.03
C MET A 1 -11.07 -15.59 -10.00
N LEU A 2 -11.36 -16.83 -10.41
CA LEU A 2 -12.39 -17.14 -11.41
C LEU A 2 -13.84 -16.83 -10.99
N LEU A 3 -14.13 -16.75 -9.69
CA LEU A 3 -15.52 -16.57 -9.22
C LEU A 3 -16.02 -15.13 -9.45
N GLY A 4 -15.24 -14.11 -9.09
CA GLY A 4 -15.64 -12.71 -9.24
C GLY A 4 -15.89 -12.34 -10.70
N GLU A 5 -15.04 -12.81 -11.60
CA GLU A 5 -15.22 -12.63 -13.05
C GLU A 5 -16.47 -13.33 -13.58
N LYS A 6 -16.73 -14.59 -13.16
CA LYS A 6 -17.94 -15.32 -13.53
C LYS A 6 -19.22 -14.62 -13.08
N ILE A 7 -19.22 -14.04 -11.88
CA ILE A 7 -20.37 -13.28 -11.35
C ILE A 7 -20.55 -12.00 -12.16
N ALA A 8 -19.48 -11.24 -12.39
CA ALA A 8 -19.53 -9.96 -13.11
C ALA A 8 -19.97 -10.10 -14.58
N LYS A 9 -19.57 -11.19 -15.25
CA LYS A 9 -19.94 -11.48 -16.66
C LYS A 9 -21.21 -12.33 -16.81
N SER A 10 -21.90 -12.63 -15.70
CA SER A 10 -23.11 -13.44 -15.73
C SER A 10 -24.27 -12.74 -16.42
N LYS A 11 -25.30 -13.49 -16.84
CA LYS A 11 -26.54 -12.93 -17.42
C LYS A 11 -27.46 -12.28 -16.37
N LEU A 12 -27.02 -12.15 -15.13
CA LEU A 12 -27.76 -11.45 -14.09
C LEU A 12 -27.85 -9.96 -14.41
N ALA A 13 -28.89 -9.31 -13.89
CA ALA A 13 -29.02 -7.87 -14.02
C ALA A 13 -27.93 -7.15 -13.20
N PRO A 14 -27.53 -5.91 -13.58
CA PRO A 14 -26.38 -5.23 -12.96
C PRO A 14 -26.41 -5.19 -11.42
N TRP A 15 -27.56 -4.85 -10.82
CA TRP A 15 -27.69 -4.80 -9.36
C TRP A 15 -27.55 -6.18 -8.71
N GLN A 16 -28.05 -7.24 -9.37
CA GLN A 16 -27.93 -8.62 -8.89
C GLN A 16 -26.49 -9.10 -8.91
N ARG A 17 -25.68 -8.65 -9.89
CA ARG A 17 -24.25 -8.98 -9.95
C ARG A 17 -23.51 -8.36 -8.77
N LEU A 18 -23.76 -7.09 -8.48
CA LEU A 18 -23.15 -6.39 -7.34
C LEU A 18 -23.56 -7.02 -6.00
N ASP A 19 -24.83 -7.38 -5.86
CA ASP A 19 -25.35 -8.05 -4.68
C ASP A 19 -24.74 -9.44 -4.49
N ALA A 20 -24.59 -10.21 -5.57
CA ALA A 20 -23.92 -11.50 -5.55
C ALA A 20 -22.42 -11.39 -5.20
N LEU A 21 -21.72 -10.34 -5.66
CA LEU A 21 -20.34 -10.08 -5.26
C LEU A 21 -20.25 -9.84 -3.74
N LYS A 22 -21.11 -8.97 -3.20
CA LYS A 22 -21.15 -8.68 -1.75
C LYS A 22 -21.47 -9.91 -0.90
N THR A 23 -22.37 -10.76 -1.39
CA THR A 23 -22.87 -11.91 -0.61
C THR A 23 -21.95 -13.11 -0.68
N PHE A 24 -21.33 -13.38 -1.84
CA PHE A 24 -20.57 -14.62 -2.05
C PHE A 24 -19.08 -14.39 -2.23
N PHE A 25 -18.68 -13.34 -2.96
CA PHE A 25 -17.28 -13.15 -3.33
C PHE A 25 -16.46 -12.58 -2.17
N PHE A 26 -16.87 -11.45 -1.58
CA PHE A 26 -16.12 -10.82 -0.49
C PHE A 26 -16.06 -11.69 0.78
N PRO A 27 -17.16 -12.31 1.24
CA PRO A 27 -17.13 -13.16 2.44
C PRO A 27 -16.22 -14.40 2.28
N ALA A 28 -15.99 -14.88 1.05
CA ALA A 28 -15.10 -16.02 0.82
C ALA A 28 -13.63 -15.75 1.23
N PHE A 29 -13.22 -14.47 1.29
CA PHE A 29 -11.88 -14.10 1.72
C PHE A 29 -11.75 -13.96 3.24
N VAL A 30 -12.84 -13.83 3.99
CA VAL A 30 -12.79 -13.52 5.43
C VAL A 30 -11.99 -14.56 6.22
N PHE A 31 -12.18 -15.86 5.92
CA PHE A 31 -11.41 -16.92 6.55
C PHE A 31 -9.90 -16.78 6.25
N GLN A 32 -9.57 -16.53 4.98
CA GLN A 32 -8.20 -16.42 4.50
C GLN A 32 -7.48 -15.20 5.07
N MET A 33 -8.19 -14.08 5.22
CA MET A 33 -7.69 -12.87 5.86
C MET A 33 -7.46 -13.11 7.35
N ARG A 34 -8.37 -13.83 8.02
CA ARG A 34 -8.27 -14.13 9.45
C ARG A 34 -7.13 -15.09 9.79
N THR A 35 -6.76 -15.99 8.89
CA THR A 35 -5.65 -16.93 9.07
C THR A 35 -4.30 -16.39 8.56
N GLU A 36 -4.26 -15.11 8.15
CA GLU A 36 -3.08 -14.45 7.59
C GLU A 36 -2.46 -15.18 6.38
N GLN A 37 -3.24 -16.00 5.66
CA GLN A 37 -2.75 -16.76 4.50
C GLN A 37 -2.52 -15.86 3.29
N LEU A 38 -3.21 -14.72 3.23
CA LEU A 38 -3.12 -13.77 2.11
C LEU A 38 -2.63 -12.43 2.60
N SER A 39 -1.60 -11.90 1.94
CA SER A 39 -1.05 -10.60 2.28
C SER A 39 -1.93 -9.46 1.77
N LYS A 40 -1.76 -8.26 2.34
CA LYS A 40 -2.39 -7.04 1.84
C LYS A 40 -2.08 -6.78 0.35
N GLY A 41 -0.86 -7.14 -0.09
CA GLY A 41 -0.46 -7.01 -1.48
C GLY A 41 -1.33 -7.87 -2.41
N ASP A 42 -1.58 -9.11 -2.01
CA ASP A 42 -2.41 -10.05 -2.78
C ASP A 42 -3.85 -9.57 -2.87
N MET A 43 -4.41 -9.05 -1.77
CA MET A 43 -5.77 -8.49 -1.77
C MET A 43 -5.88 -7.23 -2.62
N LYS A 44 -4.83 -6.41 -2.68
CA LYS A 44 -4.79 -5.26 -3.59
C LYS A 44 -4.86 -5.68 -5.06
N VAL A 45 -4.17 -6.76 -5.44
CA VAL A 45 -4.27 -7.32 -6.80
C VAL A 45 -5.70 -7.79 -7.09
N VAL A 46 -6.38 -8.38 -6.10
CA VAL A 46 -7.79 -8.75 -6.23
C VAL A 46 -8.70 -7.54 -6.42
N ASP A 47 -8.51 -6.50 -5.61
CA ASP A 47 -9.27 -5.26 -5.71
C ASP A 47 -9.07 -4.56 -7.06
N ASP A 48 -7.83 -4.52 -7.57
CA ASP A 48 -7.51 -3.86 -8.83
C ASP A 48 -8.06 -4.64 -10.04
N PHE A 49 -8.21 -5.96 -9.93
CA PHE A 49 -8.87 -6.79 -10.96
C PHE A 49 -10.40 -6.69 -10.95
N ILE A 50 -11.03 -6.68 -9.76
CA ILE A 50 -12.50 -6.68 -9.66
C ILE A 50 -13.09 -5.28 -9.93
N ARG A 51 -12.35 -4.22 -9.63
CA ARG A 51 -12.79 -2.82 -9.82
C ARG A 51 -13.25 -2.50 -11.24
N PRO A 52 -12.49 -2.79 -12.31
CA PRO A 52 -12.95 -2.52 -13.67
C PRO A 52 -14.21 -3.32 -14.03
N LEU A 53 -14.35 -4.56 -13.52
CA LEU A 53 -15.54 -5.37 -13.75
C LEU A 53 -16.80 -4.80 -13.08
N ILE A 54 -16.63 -4.21 -11.89
CA ILE A 54 -17.70 -3.50 -11.18
C ILE A 54 -18.09 -2.23 -11.95
N LYS A 55 -17.11 -1.45 -12.43
CA LYS A 55 -17.35 -0.25 -13.24
C LYS A 55 -18.07 -0.57 -14.56
N ASP A 56 -17.65 -1.63 -15.24
CA ASP A 56 -18.29 -2.14 -16.46
C ASP A 56 -19.74 -2.56 -16.20
N THR A 57 -19.99 -3.25 -15.08
CA THR A 57 -21.36 -3.62 -14.66
C THR A 57 -22.25 -2.40 -14.45
N LEU A 58 -21.69 -1.27 -14.01
CA LEU A 58 -22.40 -0.02 -13.77
C LEU A 58 -22.47 0.88 -15.00
N TYR A 59 -21.85 0.50 -16.13
CA TYR A 59 -21.68 1.35 -17.31
C TYR A 59 -20.97 2.67 -17.02
N VAL A 60 -20.00 2.64 -16.10
CA VAL A 60 -19.21 3.80 -15.70
C VAL A 60 -17.80 3.68 -16.27
N ASP A 61 -17.21 4.82 -16.64
CA ASP A 61 -15.85 4.90 -17.17
C ASP A 61 -14.79 4.45 -16.15
N GLU A 62 -13.68 3.92 -16.65
CA GLU A 62 -12.58 3.47 -15.79
C GLU A 62 -11.94 4.63 -15.01
N SER A 63 -12.01 5.86 -15.52
CA SER A 63 -11.54 7.07 -14.85
C SER A 63 -12.45 7.57 -13.73
N ALA A 64 -13.67 7.04 -13.57
CA ALA A 64 -14.58 7.48 -12.53
C ALA A 64 -13.98 7.34 -11.13
N ALA A 65 -14.42 8.23 -10.23
CA ALA A 65 -13.96 8.24 -8.85
C ALA A 65 -14.20 6.89 -8.17
N ASN A 66 -13.13 6.29 -7.65
CA ASN A 66 -13.21 5.01 -6.92
C ASN A 66 -13.97 5.15 -5.59
N GLU A 67 -14.04 6.37 -5.05
CA GLU A 67 -14.85 6.74 -3.89
C GLU A 67 -16.31 6.29 -4.05
N TYR A 68 -16.84 6.34 -5.28
CA TYR A 68 -18.22 5.93 -5.56
C TYR A 68 -18.48 4.45 -5.25
N ILE A 69 -17.46 3.60 -5.46
CA ILE A 69 -17.54 2.16 -5.26
C ILE A 69 -17.39 1.82 -3.78
N TYR A 70 -16.35 2.38 -3.15
CA TYR A 70 -15.92 1.97 -1.81
C TYR A 70 -16.57 2.78 -0.69
N GLY A 71 -17.14 3.95 -0.98
CA GLY A 71 -17.70 4.81 0.04
C GLY A 71 -19.00 4.29 0.65
N SER A 72 -19.40 4.87 1.77
CA SER A 72 -20.53 4.39 2.58
C SER A 72 -21.87 4.45 1.86
N SER A 73 -22.68 3.40 1.99
CA SER A 73 -24.05 3.36 1.49
C SER A 73 -24.96 4.44 2.09
N LYS A 74 -24.64 4.94 3.29
CA LYS A 74 -25.36 6.05 3.94
C LYS A 74 -25.25 7.37 3.17
N MET A 75 -24.17 7.53 2.39
CA MET A 75 -23.90 8.72 1.57
C MET A 75 -24.42 8.56 0.14
N GLY A 76 -25.21 7.51 -0.15
CA GLY A 76 -25.69 7.20 -1.50
C GLY A 76 -24.65 6.52 -2.40
N LEU A 77 -23.56 6.01 -1.83
CA LEU A 77 -22.50 5.30 -2.55
C LEU A 77 -22.74 3.79 -2.50
N LEU A 78 -21.92 2.99 -3.19
CA LEU A 78 -22.19 1.56 -3.33
C LEU A 78 -21.85 0.73 -2.09
N GLY A 79 -20.96 1.17 -1.21
CA GLY A 79 -20.59 0.42 0.00
C GLY A 79 -20.02 -0.96 -0.31
N ILE A 80 -19.21 -1.08 -1.36
CA ILE A 80 -18.46 -2.31 -1.65
C ILE A 80 -17.20 -2.29 -0.78
N PRO A 81 -16.92 -3.34 0.02
CA PRO A 81 -15.73 -3.37 0.85
C PRO A 81 -14.48 -3.46 -0.02
N ARG A 82 -13.40 -2.83 0.44
CA ARG A 82 -12.07 -2.93 -0.19
C ARG A 82 -11.27 -4.00 0.54
N LEU A 83 -10.93 -5.09 -0.14
CA LEU A 83 -10.31 -6.25 0.51
C LEU A 83 -8.97 -5.89 1.17
N ALA A 84 -8.18 -5.01 0.55
CA ALA A 84 -6.91 -4.57 1.12
C ALA A 84 -7.06 -3.86 2.48
N ASP A 85 -8.16 -3.14 2.69
CA ASP A 85 -8.43 -2.43 3.95
C ASP A 85 -9.08 -3.38 4.97
N GLU A 86 -9.91 -4.32 4.52
CA GLU A 86 -10.48 -5.38 5.37
C GLU A 86 -9.41 -6.28 6.00
N VAL A 87 -8.29 -6.56 5.30
CA VAL A 87 -7.17 -7.31 5.88
C VAL A 87 -6.61 -6.61 7.12
N ASP A 88 -6.38 -5.30 7.06
CA ASP A 88 -5.85 -4.54 8.19
C ASP A 88 -6.81 -4.61 9.38
N ILE A 89 -8.12 -4.45 9.11
CA ILE A 89 -9.17 -4.51 10.13
C ILE A 89 -9.19 -5.90 10.79
N MET A 90 -9.13 -6.97 10.00
CA MET A 90 -9.14 -8.34 10.52
C MET A 90 -7.86 -8.68 11.29
N MET A 91 -6.71 -8.15 10.88
CA MET A 91 -5.45 -8.32 11.58
C MET A 91 -5.49 -7.65 12.96
N ILE A 92 -6.01 -6.42 13.05
CA ILE A 92 -6.19 -5.72 14.33
C ILE A 92 -7.17 -6.46 15.23
N ASP A 93 -8.32 -6.91 14.70
CA ASP A 93 -9.31 -7.70 15.44
C ASP A 93 -8.70 -8.98 16.03
N ASN A 94 -7.91 -9.70 15.23
CA ASN A 94 -7.21 -10.90 15.65
C ASN A 94 -6.16 -10.62 16.73
N ALA A 95 -5.28 -9.65 16.49
CA ALA A 95 -4.24 -9.27 17.46
C ALA A 95 -4.87 -8.85 18.79
N PHE A 96 -5.91 -8.02 18.76
CA PHE A 96 -6.64 -7.63 19.97
C PHE A 96 -7.21 -8.85 20.71
N LYS A 97 -7.85 -9.78 20.00
CA LYS A 97 -8.42 -10.99 20.61
C LYS A 97 -7.38 -11.91 21.23
N LEU A 98 -6.20 -12.04 20.62
CA LEU A 98 -5.09 -12.83 21.15
C LEU A 98 -4.52 -12.18 22.41
N LEU A 99 -4.30 -10.86 22.37
CA LEU A 99 -3.77 -10.09 23.50
C LEU A 99 -4.74 -9.95 24.66
N SER A 100 -6.03 -9.83 24.40
CA SER A 100 -7.06 -9.75 25.44
C SER A 100 -7.65 -11.12 25.80
N SER A 101 -7.02 -12.21 25.39
CA SER A 101 -7.55 -13.55 25.60
C SER A 101 -7.55 -13.91 27.09
N LYS A 102 -8.54 -14.70 27.53
CA LYS A 102 -8.63 -15.16 28.94
C LYS A 102 -7.72 -16.35 29.23
N ASP A 103 -7.26 -17.02 28.18
CA ASP A 103 -6.35 -18.17 28.29
C ASP A 103 -4.92 -17.64 28.48
N ILE A 104 -4.35 -17.95 29.64
CA ILE A 104 -3.01 -17.51 30.03
C ILE A 104 -1.98 -17.92 28.97
N ARG A 105 -2.09 -19.13 28.42
CA ARG A 105 -1.10 -19.65 27.46
C ARG A 105 -1.13 -18.89 26.14
N ILE A 106 -2.32 -18.57 25.64
CA ILE A 106 -2.48 -17.82 24.39
C ILE A 106 -2.02 -16.38 24.60
N HIS A 107 -2.36 -15.80 25.75
CA HIS A 107 -1.92 -14.45 26.11
C HIS A 107 -0.39 -14.33 26.18
N GLU A 108 0.27 -15.28 26.84
CA GLU A 108 1.75 -15.34 26.93
C GLU A 108 2.39 -15.47 25.55
N LEU A 109 1.94 -16.42 24.73
CA LEU A 109 2.46 -16.61 23.37
C LEU A 109 2.27 -15.37 22.48
N ALA A 110 1.12 -14.71 22.58
CA ALA A 110 0.85 -13.48 21.82
C ALA A 110 1.76 -12.33 22.28
N TRP A 111 2.07 -12.27 23.58
CA TRP A 111 2.97 -11.26 24.11
C TRP A 111 4.42 -11.51 23.67
N GLU A 112 4.87 -12.77 23.72
CA GLU A 112 6.18 -13.18 23.22
C GLU A 112 6.37 -12.80 21.74
N ASP A 113 5.38 -13.10 20.89
CA ASP A 113 5.41 -12.77 19.45
C ASP A 113 5.50 -11.25 19.21
N ILE A 114 4.79 -10.44 19.99
CA ILE A 114 4.90 -8.97 19.88
C ILE A 114 6.29 -8.49 20.28
N LEU A 115 6.85 -8.99 21.38
CA LEU A 115 8.19 -8.60 21.84
C LEU A 115 9.26 -8.98 20.82
N GLU A 116 9.14 -10.17 20.21
CA GLU A 116 10.00 -10.62 19.12
C GLU A 116 9.86 -9.70 17.89
N SER A 117 8.63 -9.35 17.50
CA SER A 117 8.37 -8.46 16.36
C SER A 117 8.96 -7.06 16.57
N ILE A 118 8.87 -6.51 17.79
CA ILE A 118 9.42 -5.20 18.15
C ILE A 118 10.95 -5.25 18.09
N THR A 119 11.55 -6.26 18.70
CA THR A 119 13.01 -6.43 18.73
C THR A 119 13.53 -6.58 17.31
N THR A 120 12.87 -7.37 16.48
CA THR A 120 13.25 -7.60 15.07
C THR A 120 13.14 -6.34 14.22
N ARG A 121 12.08 -5.54 14.39
CA ARG A 121 11.84 -4.34 13.55
C ARG A 121 12.57 -3.09 14.03
N THR A 122 12.77 -2.94 15.34
CA THR A 122 13.41 -1.75 15.93
C THR A 122 14.87 -1.96 16.25
N GLY A 123 15.31 -3.21 16.48
CA GLY A 123 16.65 -3.54 16.96
C GLY A 123 16.92 -3.09 18.40
N LEU A 124 15.88 -2.72 19.16
CA LEU A 124 15.96 -2.22 20.52
C LEU A 124 15.25 -3.17 21.48
N ASP A 125 15.69 -3.18 22.73
CA ASP A 125 15.03 -3.94 23.79
C ASP A 125 13.61 -3.40 24.05
N PRO A 126 12.62 -4.28 24.30
CA PRO A 126 11.22 -3.90 24.41
C PRO A 126 10.93 -3.23 25.76
N SER A 127 11.09 -1.90 25.82
CA SER A 127 10.60 -1.09 26.94
C SER A 127 9.08 -0.86 26.85
N PRO A 128 8.33 -0.73 27.97
CA PRO A 128 6.88 -0.48 27.95
C PRO A 128 6.47 0.72 27.10
N SER A 129 7.25 1.80 27.16
CA SER A 129 7.02 3.01 26.35
C SER A 129 7.25 2.80 24.84
N LEU A 130 8.16 1.89 24.47
CA LEU A 130 8.42 1.52 23.09
C LEU A 130 7.29 0.66 22.55
N ILE A 131 6.78 -0.28 23.36
CA ILE A 131 5.62 -1.12 23.01
C ILE A 131 4.41 -0.24 22.69
N GLU A 132 4.10 0.72 23.56
CA GLU A 132 2.99 1.67 23.33
C GLU A 132 3.17 2.46 22.02
N LYS A 133 4.36 3.02 21.79
CA LYS A 133 4.67 3.78 20.56
C LYS A 133 4.59 2.91 19.31
N TYR A 134 5.03 1.67 19.40
CA TYR A 134 5.01 0.72 18.30
C TYR A 134 3.57 0.33 17.93
N LEU A 135 2.75 -0.03 18.92
CA LEU A 135 1.34 -0.40 18.71
C LEU A 135 0.49 0.78 18.20
N ASN A 136 0.80 2.00 18.64
CA ASN A 136 0.14 3.22 18.14
C ASN A 136 0.59 3.64 16.73
N GLY A 137 1.53 2.90 16.10
CA GLY A 137 2.07 3.25 14.79
C GLY A 137 2.88 4.55 14.76
N ALA A 138 3.21 5.11 15.93
CA ALA A 138 4.02 6.34 16.04
C ALA A 138 5.47 6.09 15.58
N GLN A 139 5.92 4.84 15.61
CA GLN A 139 7.21 4.40 15.06
C GLN A 139 7.14 4.17 13.53
N GLY A 140 6.64 5.15 12.79
CA GLY A 140 6.45 5.08 11.35
C GLY A 140 7.62 5.69 10.56
N ARG A 141 8.45 4.82 9.95
CA ARG A 141 9.46 5.06 8.88
C ARG A 141 10.92 5.24 9.32
N ASN A 142 11.62 4.12 9.51
CA ASN A 142 13.05 4.05 9.20
C ASN A 142 13.26 3.83 7.69
N ALA A 143 12.89 4.83 6.88
CA ALA A 143 13.32 4.90 5.47
C ALA A 143 14.85 4.96 5.33
N LEU A 144 15.58 5.25 6.42
CA LEU A 144 17.04 5.29 6.45
C LEU A 144 17.69 3.91 6.53
N ILE A 145 17.04 2.88 7.08
CA ILE A 145 17.65 1.53 7.17
C ILE A 145 17.63 0.85 5.80
N TRP A 146 16.56 1.02 5.02
CA TRP A 146 16.55 0.58 3.62
C TRP A 146 17.51 1.40 2.74
N CYS A 147 17.71 2.68 3.03
CA CYS A 147 18.70 3.49 2.31
C CYS A 147 20.15 3.06 2.65
N LEU A 148 20.46 2.72 3.91
CA LEU A 148 21.79 2.27 4.32
C LEU A 148 22.10 0.83 3.86
N LEU A 149 21.11 -0.07 3.89
CA LEU A 149 21.30 -1.45 3.40
C LEU A 149 21.41 -1.52 1.86
N PHE A 150 20.74 -0.64 1.11
CA PHE A 150 20.91 -0.56 -0.35
C PHE A 150 22.14 0.26 -0.77
N CYS A 151 22.60 1.22 0.04
CA CYS A 151 23.80 2.03 -0.25
C CYS A 151 25.10 1.29 0.09
N GLY A 152 25.08 0.38 1.08
CA GLY A 152 26.24 -0.44 1.45
C GLY A 152 26.74 -1.37 0.34
N SER A 153 25.85 -1.85 -0.53
CA SER A 153 26.21 -2.70 -1.68
C SER A 153 26.79 -1.92 -2.86
N PHE A 154 26.55 -0.61 -2.94
CA PHE A 154 27.04 0.24 -4.04
C PHE A 154 28.45 0.79 -3.77
N LEU A 155 28.85 0.90 -2.50
CA LEU A 155 30.19 1.36 -2.12
C LEU A 155 31.28 0.31 -2.41
N LEU A 156 30.96 -0.98 -2.37
CA LEU A 156 31.93 -2.02 -2.74
C LEU A 156 32.16 -2.10 -4.26
N ALA A 157 31.15 -1.78 -5.07
CA ALA A 157 31.27 -1.76 -6.54
C ALA A 157 32.06 -0.54 -7.05
N SER A 158 32.07 0.56 -6.30
CA SER A 158 32.77 1.80 -6.68
C SER A 158 34.29 1.74 -6.50
N PHE A 159 34.79 0.84 -5.63
CA PHE A 159 36.21 0.67 -5.39
C PHE A 159 36.94 -0.13 -6.49
N LEU A 160 36.21 -0.91 -7.30
CA LEU A 160 36.81 -1.75 -8.36
C LEU A 160 36.77 -1.13 -9.76
N LEU A 161 36.02 -0.04 -9.99
CA LEU A 161 35.76 0.48 -11.33
C LEU A 161 36.12 1.95 -11.58
N GLY A 162 36.80 2.63 -10.65
CA GLY A 162 37.50 3.89 -10.92
C GLY A 162 36.71 4.94 -11.71
N CYS A 163 35.43 5.14 -11.37
CA CYS A 163 34.51 5.94 -12.17
C CYS A 163 34.10 7.23 -11.43
N SER A 164 34.41 8.39 -12.02
CA SER A 164 34.18 9.74 -11.48
C SER A 164 32.70 10.18 -11.51
N PHE A 165 31.79 9.36 -10.98
CA PHE A 165 30.34 9.62 -10.95
C PHE A 165 29.84 10.32 -9.67
N PHE A 166 30.76 10.84 -8.85
CA PHE A 166 30.47 11.22 -7.46
C PHE A 166 29.64 12.51 -7.27
N LEU A 167 29.42 13.32 -8.32
CA LEU A 167 28.72 14.61 -8.19
C LEU A 167 27.25 14.63 -8.63
N CYS A 168 26.72 13.56 -9.23
CA CYS A 168 25.32 13.56 -9.69
C CYS A 168 24.32 13.01 -8.66
N CYS A 169 24.77 12.25 -7.65
CA CYS A 169 23.87 11.47 -6.78
C CYS A 169 23.33 12.26 -5.58
N VAL A 170 23.97 13.37 -5.17
CA VAL A 170 23.59 14.08 -3.93
C VAL A 170 22.42 15.07 -4.12
N ARG A 171 22.04 15.39 -5.36
CA ARG A 171 20.98 16.38 -5.64
C ARG A 171 19.66 15.80 -6.15
N CYS A 172 19.56 14.48 -6.29
CA CYS A 172 18.37 13.76 -6.75
C CYS A 172 17.65 12.96 -5.65
N LEU A 173 18.09 13.02 -4.38
CA LEU A 173 17.51 12.20 -3.29
C LEU A 173 16.25 12.78 -2.60
N LEU A 174 15.64 13.82 -3.17
CA LEU A 174 14.26 14.23 -2.91
C LEU A 174 13.73 14.76 -4.26
N PRO A 175 12.74 14.16 -4.95
CA PRO A 175 11.55 13.47 -4.46
C PRO A 175 11.15 12.22 -5.31
N CYS A 176 11.33 10.99 -4.81
CA CYS A 176 10.87 9.78 -5.54
C CYS A 176 9.56 9.22 -4.98
N ILE A 177 8.47 9.98 -5.06
CA ILE A 177 7.10 9.45 -5.09
C ILE A 177 6.30 10.36 -6.02
N HIS A 178 6.37 10.14 -7.34
CA HIS A 178 5.26 10.32 -8.27
C HIS A 178 5.71 9.98 -9.70
N VAL A 179 5.10 8.92 -10.25
CA VAL A 179 4.77 8.66 -11.67
C VAL A 179 5.77 9.21 -12.70
N LEU A 180 6.75 8.39 -13.11
CA LEU A 180 7.42 8.56 -14.41
C LEU A 180 6.71 7.69 -15.44
N GLN A 181 5.88 8.33 -16.26
CA GLN A 181 5.42 7.79 -17.53
C GLN A 181 6.41 8.28 -18.59
N CYS A 182 7.44 7.47 -18.88
CA CYS A 182 8.42 7.75 -19.91
C CYS A 182 7.77 7.59 -21.29
N HIS A 183 7.32 8.70 -21.91
CA HIS A 183 7.15 8.74 -23.36
C HIS A 183 8.45 9.24 -24.00
N LEU A 184 8.95 8.47 -24.96
CA LEU A 184 10.08 8.79 -25.83
C LEU A 184 9.81 10.10 -26.60
N SER A 185 10.16 11.25 -26.03
CA SER A 185 10.43 12.50 -26.74
C SER A 185 10.92 13.59 -25.77
N GLY A 186 12.24 13.67 -25.63
CA GLY A 186 13.03 14.91 -25.63
C GLY A 186 12.88 15.98 -24.55
N ASP A 187 11.79 16.09 -23.78
CA ASP A 187 11.59 17.22 -22.86
C ASP A 187 10.99 16.79 -21.52
N CYS A 188 11.76 16.95 -20.43
CA CYS A 188 11.26 16.77 -19.06
C CYS A 188 10.79 18.12 -18.51
N THR A 189 9.51 18.25 -18.18
CA THR A 189 8.98 19.39 -17.43
C THR A 189 8.59 18.94 -16.02
N CYS A 190 9.23 19.53 -15.01
CA CYS A 190 8.95 19.25 -13.61
C CYS A 190 8.05 20.36 -13.06
N VAL A 191 6.88 20.00 -12.52
CA VAL A 191 6.01 20.94 -11.79
C VAL A 191 6.25 20.74 -10.30
N VAL A 192 6.76 21.78 -9.62
CA VAL A 192 7.01 21.74 -8.16
C VAL A 192 5.89 22.51 -7.44
N PRO A 193 5.13 21.89 -6.52
CA PRO A 193 4.24 22.64 -5.64
C PRO A 193 5.06 23.28 -4.50
N SER A 194 5.17 24.61 -4.49
CA SER A 194 5.77 25.36 -3.39
C SER A 194 4.72 25.69 -2.34
N SER A 195 4.93 25.24 -1.11
CA SER A 195 4.03 25.49 0.04
C SER A 195 4.23 26.86 0.71
N ARG A 196 4.89 27.84 0.05
CA ARG A 196 5.24 29.10 0.73
C ARG A 196 5.13 30.41 -0.07
N LEU A 197 4.50 30.44 -1.26
CA LEU A 197 4.16 31.66 -2.01
C LEU A 197 2.86 31.48 -2.83
N PRO A 198 2.09 32.53 -3.14
CA PRO A 198 0.87 32.40 -3.94
C PRO A 198 1.20 32.33 -5.43
N GLY A 199 1.30 31.13 -5.99
CA GLY A 199 1.34 30.86 -7.44
C GLY A 199 2.33 29.75 -7.87
N PRO A 200 2.06 29.01 -8.96
CA PRO A 200 2.97 27.99 -9.47
C PRO A 200 4.20 28.62 -10.14
N VAL A 201 5.40 28.24 -9.68
CA VAL A 201 6.67 28.65 -10.31
C VAL A 201 7.12 27.54 -11.25
N PHE A 202 7.14 27.84 -12.55
CA PHE A 202 7.66 26.92 -13.58
C PHE A 202 9.17 27.09 -13.70
N VAL A 203 9.93 26.04 -13.39
CA VAL A 203 11.37 26.00 -13.65
C VAL A 203 11.63 25.08 -14.84
N ARG A 204 12.03 25.67 -15.98
CA ARG A 204 12.54 24.92 -17.14
C ARG A 204 14.04 24.70 -16.97
N THR A 205 14.47 23.46 -16.80
CA THR A 205 15.88 23.08 -16.96
C THR A 205 16.06 22.30 -18.26
N LYS A 206 16.90 22.82 -19.16
CA LYS A 206 17.35 22.07 -20.34
C LYS A 206 18.43 21.07 -19.93
N CYS A 207 18.20 19.78 -20.16
CA CYS A 207 19.29 18.81 -20.20
C CYS A 207 19.89 18.83 -21.60
N ASN A 208 21.14 19.30 -21.74
CA ASN A 208 21.86 19.16 -22.99
C ASN A 208 22.33 17.70 -23.11
N ALA A 209 21.84 16.99 -24.13
CA ALA A 209 22.42 15.71 -24.54
C ALA A 209 23.76 15.99 -25.24
N LEU A 210 24.84 15.42 -24.71
CA LEU A 210 26.09 15.26 -25.47
C LEU A 210 25.91 14.06 -26.39
N VAL A 211 26.15 14.30 -27.68
CA VAL A 211 26.17 13.31 -28.78
C VAL A 211 27.23 12.24 -28.52
#